data_AF-A0A672JRP6-F1
#
_entry.id   AF-A0A672JRP6-F1
#
_cell.length_a   1.000
_cell.length_b   1.000
_cell.length_c   1.000
_cell.angle_alpha   90.00
_cell.angle_beta   90.00
_cell.angle_gamma   90.00
#
_symmetry.space_group_name_H-M   'P 1'
#
loop_
_entity.id
_entity.type
_entity.pdbx_description
1 polymer ?
#
loop_
_entity_poly.entity_id
_entity_poly.type
_entity_poly.pdbx_seq_one_letter_code
_entity_poly.pdbx_strand_id
1 'polypeptide(L)'
;MNGAGEQVDILSSNCLVKERWKVLKKIGGGGFGEIYEAYDLLTRENMALKVESAQQPKQVLKMEVAVLKKLQGKNHVCKFIGCGRNDKFNYVVMQLQGRNLADLRRSQPRGTFSMSTTLRLGKQILESIEAIHSVGFLHRDIKPPRSVAGFRGTVRYASINAHKNKEMGRHDDLWSLFYMLVEFTVGQLPWRKIKDKEQVGQIKERYEHRMLLKHMPAEFHIFYDHVLDLDYFTKPDYQLLMSVFENTMKERVITENEPYDWEKSGTDTALPTSAHTLPQQNTRQTAAIVGMVNVTPLPGELPRENTDDVLQDEHLSDQENAPPALIPSRPSEPAPVPPPGEGWDETDFNRNKLRISISKVLFLIYYAKLLIIHIHFYV
;
A
#
# COMPACT_ATOMS: atom_id res chain seq x y z
N MET A 1 12.75 -11.86 -33.76
CA MET A 1 12.01 -10.58 -33.68
C MET A 1 11.47 -10.46 -32.27
N ASN A 2 11.96 -9.52 -31.46
CA ASN A 2 11.49 -9.36 -30.09
C ASN A 2 10.31 -8.40 -30.06
N GLY A 3 9.09 -8.92 -29.98
CA GLY A 3 7.90 -8.13 -29.72
C GLY A 3 7.93 -7.60 -28.30
N ALA A 4 8.46 -6.39 -28.11
CA ALA A 4 8.16 -5.59 -26.93
C ALA A 4 6.71 -5.12 -27.05
N GLY A 5 5.77 -5.95 -26.57
CA GLY A 5 4.37 -5.57 -26.52
C GLY A 5 4.21 -4.34 -25.65
N GLU A 6 3.66 -3.26 -26.21
CA GLU A 6 3.29 -2.08 -25.43
C GLU A 6 2.29 -2.50 -24.36
N GLN A 7 2.64 -2.25 -23.10
CA GLN A 7 1.77 -2.60 -21.98
C GLN A 7 0.64 -1.58 -21.92
N VAL A 8 -0.49 -1.93 -22.53
CA VAL A 8 -1.69 -1.09 -22.62
C VAL A 8 -2.22 -0.78 -21.21
N ASP A 9 -2.38 0.51 -20.92
CA ASP A 9 -3.01 1.02 -19.69
C ASP A 9 -4.44 0.49 -19.55
N ILE A 10 -4.84 0.12 -18.32
CA ILE A 10 -6.18 -0.39 -17.99
C ILE A 10 -7.25 0.67 -18.27
N LEU A 11 -6.93 1.94 -17.98
CA LEU A 11 -7.78 3.10 -18.28
C LEU A 11 -7.04 4.12 -19.15
N SER A 12 -7.72 4.62 -20.17
CA SER A 12 -7.26 5.73 -21.00
C SER A 12 -7.52 7.10 -20.36
N SER A 13 -6.73 8.10 -20.74
CA SER A 13 -7.01 9.50 -20.39
C SER A 13 -8.39 9.94 -20.92
N ASN A 14 -9.09 10.76 -20.16
CA ASN A 14 -10.49 11.17 -20.33
C ASN A 14 -11.55 10.07 -20.15
N CYS A 15 -11.19 8.82 -19.83
CA CYS A 15 -12.15 7.80 -19.43
C CYS A 15 -12.93 8.25 -18.18
N LEU A 16 -14.24 7.96 -18.12
CA LEU A 16 -15.11 8.34 -17.01
C LEU A 16 -15.52 7.11 -16.21
N VAL A 17 -15.07 7.02 -14.95
CA VAL A 17 -15.42 5.92 -14.05
C VAL A 17 -16.66 6.28 -13.23
N LYS A 18 -17.68 5.41 -13.30
CA LYS A 18 -18.98 5.54 -12.61
C LYS A 18 -19.61 6.94 -12.79
N GLU A 19 -19.54 7.47 -14.00
CA GLU A 19 -20.10 8.78 -14.40
C GLU A 19 -19.58 10.00 -13.61
N ARG A 20 -18.57 9.81 -12.75
CA ARG A 20 -18.13 10.82 -11.77
C ARG A 20 -16.64 11.14 -11.83
N TRP A 21 -15.78 10.13 -11.98
CA TRP A 21 -14.32 10.32 -11.88
C TRP A 21 -13.69 10.27 -13.27
N LYS A 22 -13.34 11.44 -13.81
CA LYS A 22 -12.71 11.58 -15.11
C LYS A 22 -11.20 11.38 -14.99
N VAL A 23 -10.66 10.33 -15.58
CA VAL A 23 -9.22 10.05 -15.62
C VAL A 23 -8.48 11.20 -16.32
N LEU A 24 -7.48 11.79 -15.67
CA LEU A 24 -6.63 12.82 -16.26
C LEU A 24 -5.35 12.20 -16.83
N LYS A 25 -4.52 11.61 -15.96
CA LYS A 25 -3.22 11.02 -16.32
C LYS A 25 -2.83 9.89 -15.36
N LYS A 26 -2.05 8.94 -15.85
CA LYS A 26 -1.42 7.90 -15.02
C LYS A 26 -0.30 8.53 -14.17
N ILE A 27 -0.33 8.31 -12.87
CA ILE A 27 0.68 8.80 -11.90
C ILE A 27 1.54 7.68 -11.31
N GLY A 28 1.17 6.41 -11.56
CA GLY A 28 1.98 5.25 -11.23
C GLY A 28 1.35 3.94 -11.75
N GLY A 29 2.09 2.85 -11.66
CA GLY A 29 1.57 1.52 -12.02
C GLY A 29 2.64 0.43 -12.00
N GLY A 30 2.19 -0.82 -12.07
CA GLY A 30 3.02 -2.01 -12.15
C GLY A 30 2.16 -3.27 -12.26
N GLY A 31 2.77 -4.46 -12.10
CA GLY A 31 2.11 -5.75 -12.34
C GLY A 31 0.95 -6.14 -11.41
N PHE A 32 0.40 -5.23 -10.62
CA PHE A 32 -0.71 -5.44 -9.67
C PHE A 32 -1.74 -4.30 -9.70
N GLY A 33 -1.76 -3.52 -10.78
CA GLY A 33 -2.64 -2.38 -10.95
C GLY A 33 -1.92 -1.06 -11.17
N GLU A 34 -2.73 -0.04 -11.39
CA GLU A 34 -2.35 1.26 -11.91
C GLU A 34 -3.04 2.35 -11.11
N ILE A 35 -2.39 3.51 -10.99
CA ILE A 35 -2.91 4.64 -10.23
C ILE A 35 -2.86 5.90 -11.09
N TYR A 36 -3.97 6.61 -11.08
CA TYR A 36 -4.28 7.76 -11.91
C TYR A 36 -4.63 8.97 -11.04
N GLU A 37 -4.28 10.14 -11.53
CA GLU A 37 -4.95 11.37 -11.11
C GLU A 37 -6.27 11.46 -11.89
N ALA A 38 -7.38 11.65 -11.18
CA ALA A 38 -8.72 11.75 -11.74
C ALA A 38 -9.46 12.97 -11.18
N TYR A 39 -10.23 13.65 -12.00
CA TYR A 39 -11.06 14.78 -11.59
C TYR A 39 -12.43 14.29 -11.12
N ASP A 40 -12.83 14.63 -9.90
CA ASP A 40 -14.17 14.35 -9.38
C ASP A 40 -15.15 15.42 -9.86
N LEU A 41 -16.08 15.03 -10.75
CA LEU A 41 -17.07 15.95 -11.31
C LEU A 41 -18.06 16.49 -10.27
N LEU A 42 -18.22 15.81 -9.13
CA LEU A 42 -19.11 16.22 -8.05
C LEU A 42 -18.44 17.24 -7.12
N THR A 43 -17.25 16.93 -6.58
CA THR A 43 -16.56 17.81 -5.61
C THR A 43 -15.67 18.86 -6.27
N ARG A 44 -15.39 18.73 -7.57
CA ARG A 44 -14.50 19.60 -8.36
C ARG A 44 -13.03 19.57 -7.95
N GLU A 45 -12.60 18.50 -7.30
CA GLU A 45 -11.23 18.28 -6.83
C GLU A 45 -10.51 17.13 -7.56
N ASN A 46 -9.17 17.12 -7.52
CA ASN A 46 -8.36 16.04 -8.07
C ASN A 46 -8.17 14.93 -7.01
N MET A 47 -8.42 13.68 -7.41
CA MET A 47 -8.39 12.48 -6.57
C MET A 47 -7.39 11.45 -7.11
N ALA A 48 -6.96 10.55 -6.24
CA ALA A 48 -6.24 9.34 -6.64
C ALA A 48 -7.23 8.22 -6.95
N LEU A 49 -7.23 7.73 -8.19
CA LEU A 49 -7.99 6.57 -8.65
C LEU A 49 -7.02 5.41 -8.88
N LYS A 50 -7.10 4.36 -8.07
CA LYS A 50 -6.32 3.13 -8.28
C LYS A 50 -7.21 2.01 -8.82
N VAL A 51 -6.72 1.26 -9.80
CA VAL A 51 -7.41 0.15 -10.46
C VAL A 51 -6.55 -1.10 -10.53
N GLU A 52 -7.18 -2.27 -10.53
CA GLU A 52 -6.57 -3.56 -10.89
C GLU A 52 -7.49 -4.28 -11.89
N SER A 53 -6.94 -5.11 -12.78
CA SER A 53 -7.77 -5.88 -13.72
C SER A 53 -8.61 -6.93 -12.99
N ALA A 54 -9.90 -7.03 -13.34
CA ALA A 54 -10.78 -8.09 -12.83
C ALA A 54 -10.33 -9.50 -13.27
N GLN A 55 -9.54 -9.59 -14.34
CA GLN A 55 -8.99 -10.86 -14.86
C GLN A 55 -7.62 -11.21 -14.26
N GLN A 56 -7.08 -10.39 -13.34
CA GLN A 56 -5.78 -10.65 -12.73
C GLN A 56 -5.86 -11.86 -11.76
N PRO A 57 -5.01 -12.90 -11.90
CA PRO A 57 -5.06 -14.11 -11.04
C PRO A 57 -4.89 -13.85 -9.54
N LYS A 58 -4.32 -12.70 -9.17
CA LYS A 58 -4.12 -12.27 -7.79
C LYS A 58 -4.64 -10.86 -7.59
N GLN A 59 -5.95 -10.76 -7.35
CA GLN A 59 -6.62 -9.53 -6.92
C GLN A 59 -6.29 -9.19 -5.46
N VAL A 60 -6.04 -7.91 -5.20
CA VAL A 60 -5.49 -7.39 -3.95
C VAL A 60 -6.21 -6.11 -3.50
N LEU A 61 -6.82 -5.36 -4.42
CA LEU A 61 -7.48 -4.09 -4.13
C LEU A 61 -8.67 -4.24 -3.17
N LYS A 62 -9.40 -5.37 -3.20
CA LYS A 62 -10.44 -5.71 -2.19
C LYS A 62 -9.89 -5.67 -0.76
N MET A 63 -8.64 -6.11 -0.57
CA MET A 63 -7.97 -6.10 0.73
C MET A 63 -7.44 -4.71 1.08
N GLU A 64 -6.97 -3.93 0.08
CA GLU A 64 -6.57 -2.53 0.27
C GLU A 64 -7.75 -1.65 0.71
N VAL A 65 -8.91 -1.78 0.07
CA VAL A 65 -10.15 -1.08 0.47
C VAL A 65 -10.54 -1.42 1.91
N ALA A 66 -10.43 -2.69 2.31
CA ALA A 66 -10.75 -3.12 3.67
C ALA A 66 -9.81 -2.49 4.73
N VAL A 67 -8.51 -2.36 4.44
CA VAL A 67 -7.56 -1.63 5.29
C VAL A 67 -7.88 -0.15 5.32
N LEU A 68 -7.99 0.49 4.15
CA LEU A 68 -8.19 1.92 4.05
C LEU A 68 -9.46 2.36 4.81
N LYS A 69 -10.55 1.60 4.68
CA LYS A 69 -11.79 1.82 5.46
C LYS A 69 -11.59 1.66 6.98
N LYS A 70 -10.86 0.63 7.44
CA LYS A 70 -10.58 0.45 8.88
C LYS A 70 -9.64 1.50 9.48
N LEU A 71 -8.86 2.18 8.66
CA LEU A 71 -7.93 3.23 9.06
C LEU A 71 -8.53 4.65 8.97
N GLN A 72 -9.76 4.82 8.50
CA GLN A 72 -10.38 6.15 8.46
C GLN A 72 -10.47 6.75 9.88
N GLY A 73 -10.17 8.04 9.99
CA GLY A 73 -10.05 8.73 11.29
C GLY A 73 -8.70 8.55 11.99
N LYS A 74 -7.75 7.76 11.44
CA LYS A 74 -6.35 7.80 11.86
C LYS A 74 -5.61 8.92 11.12
N ASN A 75 -4.62 9.51 11.78
CA ASN A 75 -3.65 10.40 11.14
C ASN A 75 -2.89 9.65 10.04
N HIS A 76 -2.32 10.41 9.09
CA HIS A 76 -1.42 9.89 8.06
C HIS A 76 -2.06 8.89 7.09
N VAL A 77 -3.38 8.87 6.99
CA VAL A 77 -4.14 7.95 6.14
C VAL A 77 -4.98 8.76 5.16
N CYS A 78 -4.93 8.40 3.88
CA CYS A 78 -5.73 9.05 2.84
C CYS A 78 -7.24 8.92 3.15
N LYS A 79 -8.00 10.01 2.95
CA LYS A 79 -9.47 9.92 3.03
C LYS A 79 -9.98 8.96 1.96
N PHE A 80 -10.83 8.01 2.36
CA PHE A 80 -11.55 7.11 1.46
C PHE A 80 -12.72 7.87 0.82
N ILE A 81 -12.88 7.75 -0.50
CA ILE A 81 -13.91 8.48 -1.26
C ILE A 81 -14.91 7.51 -1.91
N GLY A 82 -14.43 6.39 -2.45
CA GLY A 82 -15.28 5.40 -3.10
C GLY A 82 -14.54 4.15 -3.53
N CYS A 83 -15.28 3.13 -3.93
CA CYS A 83 -14.74 1.91 -4.54
C CYS A 83 -15.83 1.21 -5.36
N GLY A 84 -15.42 0.35 -6.28
CA GLY A 84 -16.34 -0.50 -7.02
C GLY A 84 -15.64 -1.59 -7.82
N ARG A 85 -16.44 -2.37 -8.55
CA ARG A 85 -16.00 -3.42 -9.47
C ARG A 85 -16.87 -3.42 -10.72
N ASN A 86 -16.31 -3.92 -11.81
CA ASN A 86 -17.01 -4.32 -13.03
C ASN A 86 -16.21 -5.46 -13.69
N ASP A 87 -16.69 -5.99 -14.80
CA ASP A 87 -16.13 -7.18 -15.47
C ASP A 87 -14.71 -6.97 -16.04
N LYS A 88 -14.25 -5.71 -16.11
CA LYS A 88 -12.94 -5.31 -16.63
C LYS A 88 -11.96 -4.97 -15.50
N PHE A 89 -12.38 -4.25 -14.47
CA PHE A 89 -11.52 -3.78 -13.39
C PHE A 89 -12.23 -3.57 -12.04
N ASN A 90 -11.47 -3.76 -10.96
CA ASN A 90 -11.79 -3.27 -9.62
C ASN A 90 -11.17 -1.87 -9.45
N TYR A 91 -11.80 -0.98 -8.68
CA TYR A 91 -11.26 0.36 -8.41
C TYR A 91 -11.49 0.87 -6.98
N VAL A 92 -10.61 1.77 -6.54
CA VAL A 92 -10.74 2.59 -5.32
C VAL A 92 -10.39 4.04 -5.64
N VAL A 93 -11.14 4.96 -5.04
CA VAL A 93 -10.95 6.40 -5.10
C VAL A 93 -10.64 6.90 -3.69
N MET A 94 -9.59 7.71 -3.58
CA MET A 94 -9.09 8.25 -2.33
C MET A 94 -8.46 9.63 -2.56
N GLN A 95 -8.22 10.35 -1.47
CA GLN A 95 -7.53 11.64 -1.50
C GLN A 95 -6.21 11.57 -2.27
N LEU A 96 -6.02 12.49 -3.23
CA LEU A 96 -4.75 12.66 -3.91
C LEU A 96 -3.71 13.24 -2.93
N GLN A 97 -2.47 12.74 -3.01
CA GLN A 97 -1.34 13.21 -2.22
C GLN A 97 -0.27 13.83 -3.12
N GLY A 98 0.67 14.56 -2.52
CA GLY A 98 1.77 15.22 -3.23
C GLY A 98 2.86 14.27 -3.75
N ARG A 99 4.05 14.84 -3.98
CA ARG A 99 5.27 14.10 -4.35
C ARG A 99 5.60 13.06 -3.27
N ASN A 100 6.22 11.93 -3.63
CA ASN A 100 6.66 10.93 -2.64
C ASN A 100 8.03 11.24 -2.03
N LEU A 101 8.33 10.57 -0.91
CA LEU A 101 9.58 10.72 -0.15
C LEU A 101 10.85 10.43 -0.96
N ALA A 102 10.79 9.46 -1.88
CA ALA A 102 11.93 9.09 -2.71
C ALA A 102 12.25 10.17 -3.74
N ASP A 103 11.24 10.84 -4.29
CA ASP A 103 11.39 11.95 -5.23
C ASP A 103 11.86 13.21 -4.52
N LEU A 104 11.31 13.51 -3.34
CA LEU A 104 11.70 14.67 -2.55
C LEU A 104 13.11 14.55 -1.99
N ARG A 105 13.55 13.35 -1.61
CA ARG A 105 14.96 13.08 -1.26
C ARG A 105 15.88 13.21 -2.46
N ARG A 106 15.48 12.68 -3.63
CA ARG A 106 16.29 12.76 -4.87
C ARG A 106 16.44 14.18 -5.39
N SER A 107 15.51 15.10 -5.11
CA SER A 107 15.66 16.51 -5.43
C SER A 107 16.49 17.31 -4.42
N GLN A 108 16.91 16.73 -3.28
CA GLN A 108 17.84 17.42 -2.38
C GLN A 108 19.25 17.48 -3.00
N PRO A 109 20.01 18.58 -2.83
CA PRO A 109 21.31 18.76 -3.49
C PRO A 109 22.33 17.63 -3.26
N ARG A 110 22.30 16.97 -2.09
CA ARG A 110 23.15 15.82 -1.74
C ARG A 110 22.44 14.47 -1.80
N GLY A 111 21.16 14.43 -2.17
CA GLY A 111 20.32 13.25 -2.04
C GLY A 111 20.05 12.84 -0.58
N THR A 112 20.20 13.76 0.38
CA THR A 112 20.01 13.53 1.83
C THR A 112 18.99 14.51 2.37
N PHE A 113 18.19 14.09 3.34
CA PHE A 113 17.43 15.01 4.19
C PHE A 113 18.30 15.50 5.36
N SER A 114 17.91 16.62 5.96
CA SER A 114 18.44 17.08 7.24
C SER A 114 17.96 16.18 8.38
N MET A 115 18.60 16.31 9.55
CA MET A 115 18.17 15.55 10.73
C MET A 115 16.75 15.95 11.20
N SER A 116 16.41 17.25 11.12
CA SER A 116 15.05 17.76 11.41
C SER A 116 13.99 17.07 10.55
N THR A 117 14.16 17.09 9.23
CA THR A 117 13.26 16.39 8.30
C THR A 117 13.23 14.89 8.57
N THR A 118 14.39 14.25 8.77
CA THR A 118 14.47 12.79 8.95
C THR A 118 13.76 12.31 10.22
N LEU A 119 13.92 13.01 11.35
CA LEU A 119 13.30 12.65 12.63
C LEU A 119 11.78 12.88 12.60
N ARG A 120 11.31 14.03 12.11
CA ARG A 120 9.88 14.34 12.01
C ARG A 120 9.14 13.43 11.04
N LEU A 121 9.77 13.05 9.93
CA LEU A 121 9.25 12.01 9.05
C LEU A 121 9.26 10.62 9.72
N GLY A 122 10.34 10.27 10.42
CA GLY A 122 10.46 8.99 11.12
C GLY A 122 9.38 8.78 12.18
N LYS A 123 9.11 9.81 12.98
CA LYS A 123 8.01 9.88 13.95
C LYS A 123 6.66 9.58 13.29
N GLN A 124 6.28 10.34 12.27
CA GLN A 124 4.96 10.17 11.62
C GLN A 124 4.83 8.84 10.86
N ILE A 125 5.92 8.31 10.30
CA ILE A 125 5.92 6.96 9.70
C ILE A 125 5.76 5.89 10.79
N LEU A 126 6.38 6.05 11.97
CA LEU A 126 6.20 5.14 13.11
C LEU A 126 4.75 5.14 13.61
N GLU A 127 4.13 6.32 13.76
CA GLU A 127 2.71 6.47 14.09
C GLU A 127 1.81 5.75 13.06
N SER A 128 2.14 5.88 11.77
CA SER A 128 1.43 5.20 10.67
C SER A 128 1.55 3.67 10.77
N ILE A 129 2.74 3.15 11.10
CA ILE A 129 3.00 1.73 11.29
C ILE A 129 2.21 1.20 12.51
N GLU A 130 2.27 1.88 13.65
CA GLU A 130 1.50 1.50 14.84
C GLU A 130 -0.01 1.53 14.56
N ALA A 131 -0.52 2.54 13.84
CA ALA A 131 -1.93 2.64 13.48
C ALA A 131 -2.41 1.38 12.73
N ILE A 132 -1.64 0.89 11.75
CA ILE A 132 -1.96 -0.33 10.99
C ILE A 132 -1.89 -1.59 11.85
N HIS A 133 -0.92 -1.66 12.74
CA HIS A 133 -0.78 -2.80 13.65
C HIS A 133 -1.92 -2.83 14.69
N SER A 134 -2.41 -1.66 15.12
CA SER A 134 -3.48 -1.49 16.12
C SER A 134 -4.87 -1.97 15.64
N VAL A 135 -5.20 -1.74 14.36
CA VAL A 135 -6.50 -2.16 13.76
C VAL A 135 -6.61 -3.67 13.49
N GLY A 136 -5.62 -4.44 13.97
CA GLY A 136 -5.73 -5.89 14.14
C GLY A 136 -5.39 -6.71 12.90
N PHE A 137 -4.91 -6.08 11.81
CA PHE A 137 -4.48 -6.81 10.62
C PHE A 137 -3.31 -7.77 10.90
N LEU A 138 -2.46 -7.48 11.90
CA LEU A 138 -1.40 -8.40 12.37
C LEU A 138 -1.70 -9.04 13.74
N HIS A 139 -2.58 -8.47 14.58
CA HIS A 139 -2.59 -8.77 16.02
C HIS A 139 -3.65 -9.79 16.47
N ARG A 140 -4.83 -9.87 15.83
CA ARG A 140 -6.02 -10.45 16.49
C ARG A 140 -6.30 -11.94 16.24
N ASP A 141 -5.55 -12.55 15.34
CA ASP A 141 -5.36 -14.00 15.23
C ASP A 141 -3.88 -14.17 14.83
N ILE A 142 -2.94 -14.35 15.77
CA ILE A 142 -1.56 -14.73 15.38
C ILE A 142 -1.61 -16.18 14.92
N LYS A 143 -1.87 -16.37 13.63
CA LYS A 143 -1.83 -17.69 12.98
C LYS A 143 -0.38 -18.19 13.02
N PRO A 144 -0.17 -19.52 13.14
CA PRO A 144 1.15 -20.12 13.02
C PRO A 144 1.87 -19.60 11.75
N PRO A 145 3.14 -19.19 11.86
CA PRO A 145 3.89 -18.73 10.70
C PRO A 145 3.98 -19.87 9.68
N ARG A 146 3.73 -19.56 8.40
CA ARG A 146 3.90 -20.54 7.33
C ARG A 146 5.36 -20.97 7.24
N SER A 147 5.59 -22.26 6.98
CA SER A 147 6.91 -22.84 6.75
C SER A 147 7.69 -22.12 5.65
N VAL A 148 7.01 -21.73 4.57
CA VAL A 148 7.54 -20.85 3.52
C VAL A 148 6.50 -19.78 3.16
N ALA A 149 6.91 -18.52 3.25
CA ALA A 149 6.15 -17.35 2.81
C ALA A 149 6.83 -16.74 1.58
N GLY A 150 6.12 -16.66 0.45
CA GLY A 150 6.65 -15.98 -0.74
C GLY A 150 7.07 -14.53 -0.44
N PHE A 151 8.32 -14.21 -0.78
CA PHE A 151 8.95 -12.89 -0.62
C PHE A 151 8.03 -11.74 -1.02
N ARG A 152 8.05 -10.67 -0.21
CA ARG A 152 7.33 -9.44 -0.50
C ARG A 152 8.31 -8.30 -0.71
N GLY A 153 8.41 -7.89 -1.98
CA GLY A 153 8.49 -6.49 -2.39
C GLY A 153 9.86 -5.85 -2.63
N THR A 154 10.05 -4.66 -2.06
CA THR A 154 11.18 -3.77 -2.39
C THR A 154 12.45 -4.27 -1.72
N VAL A 155 13.18 -5.11 -2.47
CA VAL A 155 14.50 -5.70 -2.18
C VAL A 155 15.40 -4.82 -1.30
N ARG A 156 15.50 -3.52 -1.62
CA ARG A 156 16.31 -2.54 -0.88
C ARG A 156 15.95 -2.42 0.61
N TYR A 157 14.66 -2.35 0.97
CA TYR A 157 14.22 -2.11 2.35
C TYR A 157 13.64 -3.36 3.04
N ALA A 158 13.49 -4.49 2.34
CA ALA A 158 13.02 -5.74 2.94
C ALA A 158 13.95 -6.23 4.07
N SER A 159 13.39 -6.76 5.16
CA SER A 159 14.16 -7.38 6.25
C SER A 159 14.85 -8.69 5.82
N ILE A 160 15.74 -9.20 6.65
CA ILE A 160 16.38 -10.51 6.43
C ILE A 160 15.33 -11.65 6.46
N ASN A 161 14.30 -11.55 7.32
CA ASN A 161 13.21 -12.55 7.37
C ASN A 161 12.45 -12.62 6.05
N ALA A 162 12.12 -11.46 5.46
CA ALA A 162 11.47 -11.40 4.15
C ALA A 162 12.36 -12.04 3.07
N HIS A 163 13.66 -11.71 3.03
CA HIS A 163 14.64 -12.33 2.11
C HIS A 163 14.74 -13.85 2.28
N LYS A 164 14.66 -14.35 3.51
CA LYS A 164 14.63 -15.79 3.87
C LYS A 164 13.26 -16.46 3.66
N ASN A 165 12.29 -15.79 3.02
CA ASN A 165 10.93 -16.31 2.82
C ASN A 165 10.23 -16.76 4.12
N LYS A 166 10.53 -16.12 5.26
CA LYS A 166 9.79 -16.34 6.52
C LYS A 166 8.49 -15.54 6.51
N GLU A 167 7.47 -16.00 7.23
CA GLU A 167 6.29 -15.15 7.48
C GLU A 167 6.73 -13.92 8.27
N MET A 168 6.37 -12.74 7.76
CA MET A 168 6.86 -11.48 8.33
C MET A 168 6.02 -11.03 9.52
N GLY A 169 6.65 -10.42 10.51
CA GLY A 169 5.99 -9.84 11.68
C GLY A 169 6.01 -8.32 11.67
N ARG A 170 5.49 -7.72 12.75
CA ARG A 170 5.46 -6.26 12.98
C ARG A 170 6.84 -5.60 12.95
N HIS A 171 7.88 -6.37 13.28
CA HIS A 171 9.28 -5.96 13.32
C HIS A 171 9.90 -5.82 11.92
N ASP A 172 9.41 -6.54 10.92
CA ASP A 172 9.95 -6.46 9.54
C ASP A 172 9.60 -5.13 8.84
N ASP A 173 8.52 -4.50 9.27
CA ASP A 173 8.14 -3.14 8.86
C ASP A 173 8.98 -2.08 9.59
N LEU A 174 9.35 -2.33 10.85
CA LEU A 174 10.29 -1.49 11.60
C LEU A 174 11.72 -1.60 11.05
N TRP A 175 12.14 -2.78 10.57
CA TRP A 175 13.36 -2.93 9.77
C TRP A 175 13.31 -2.11 8.48
N SER A 176 12.15 -2.05 7.81
CA SER A 176 11.98 -1.19 6.63
C SER A 176 12.13 0.30 6.99
N LEU A 177 11.55 0.74 8.10
CA LEU A 177 11.71 2.11 8.62
C LEU A 177 13.18 2.42 8.96
N PHE A 178 13.87 1.53 9.67
CA PHE A 178 15.29 1.69 10.00
C PHE A 178 16.15 1.93 8.74
N TYR A 179 16.00 1.08 7.71
CA TYR A 179 16.72 1.24 6.45
C TYR A 179 16.34 2.52 5.69
N MET A 180 15.10 3.00 5.80
CA MET A 180 14.69 4.28 5.22
C MET A 180 15.38 5.46 5.90
N LEU A 181 15.41 5.48 7.24
CA LEU A 181 16.00 6.58 8.02
C LEU A 181 17.51 6.68 7.77
N VAL A 182 18.21 5.54 7.71
CA VAL A 182 19.61 5.49 7.27
C VAL A 182 19.77 6.02 5.83
N GLU A 183 18.91 5.65 4.88
CA GLU A 183 19.00 6.19 3.51
C GLU A 183 18.61 7.68 3.41
N PHE A 184 17.81 8.21 4.36
CA PHE A 184 17.46 9.63 4.44
C PHE A 184 18.63 10.47 4.96
N THR A 185 19.30 10.02 6.03
CA THR A 185 20.47 10.69 6.63
C THR A 185 21.73 10.54 5.77
N VAL A 186 22.05 9.30 5.33
CA VAL A 186 23.31 8.95 4.64
C VAL A 186 23.18 9.03 3.11
N GLY A 187 21.95 9.08 2.58
CA GLY A 187 21.66 9.18 1.14
C GLY A 187 21.71 7.85 0.37
N GLN A 188 22.34 6.82 0.94
CA GLN A 188 22.46 5.49 0.35
C GLN A 188 22.59 4.38 1.40
N LEU A 189 22.13 3.17 1.02
CA LEU A 189 22.40 1.91 1.73
C LEU A 189 23.54 1.14 1.03
N PRO A 190 24.29 0.26 1.73
CA PRO A 190 25.42 -0.46 1.15
C PRO A 190 25.07 -1.25 -0.13
N TRP A 191 23.88 -1.85 -0.16
CA TRP A 191 23.35 -2.63 -1.28
C TRP A 191 22.58 -1.80 -2.33
N ARG A 192 22.64 -0.47 -2.30
CA ARG A 192 21.81 0.45 -3.15
C ARG A 192 21.86 0.12 -4.66
N LYS A 193 23.03 -0.29 -5.17
CA LYS A 193 23.30 -0.55 -6.60
C LYS A 193 22.95 -1.98 -7.05
N ILE A 194 22.64 -2.87 -6.11
CA ILE A 194 22.44 -4.31 -6.38
C ILE A 194 20.94 -4.55 -6.60
N LYS A 195 20.62 -5.26 -7.68
CA LYS A 195 19.24 -5.55 -8.10
C LYS A 195 18.79 -6.96 -7.75
N ASP A 196 19.73 -7.91 -7.71
CA ASP A 196 19.38 -9.30 -7.43
C ASP A 196 18.88 -9.46 -5.99
N LYS A 197 17.77 -10.19 -5.85
CA LYS A 197 17.08 -10.35 -4.56
C LYS A 197 17.96 -11.13 -3.59
N GLU A 198 18.58 -12.22 -4.05
CA GLU A 198 19.30 -13.15 -3.20
C GLU A 198 20.63 -12.54 -2.74
N GLN A 199 21.39 -11.91 -3.64
CA GLN A 199 22.61 -11.18 -3.31
C GLN A 199 22.37 -10.07 -2.27
N VAL A 200 21.27 -9.31 -2.38
CA VAL A 200 20.92 -8.31 -1.36
C VAL A 200 20.58 -8.95 -0.03
N GLY A 201 19.92 -10.12 -0.02
CA GLY A 201 19.67 -10.90 1.19
C GLY A 201 20.95 -11.39 1.86
N GLN A 202 21.85 -12.02 1.09
CA GLN A 202 23.16 -12.51 1.55
C GLN A 202 24.05 -11.39 2.08
N ILE A 203 24.06 -10.22 1.43
CA ILE A 203 24.79 -9.04 1.91
C ILE A 203 24.21 -8.56 3.23
N LYS A 204 22.89 -8.41 3.34
CA LYS A 204 22.24 -8.01 4.61
C LYS A 204 22.57 -8.97 5.75
N GLU A 205 22.58 -10.27 5.50
CA GLU A 205 22.90 -11.28 6.50
C GLU A 205 24.35 -11.23 7.01
N ARG A 206 25.30 -10.83 6.15
CA ARG A 206 26.73 -10.74 6.49
C ARG A 206 27.18 -9.34 6.92
N TYR A 207 26.31 -8.33 6.79
CA TYR A 207 26.63 -6.95 7.10
C TYR A 207 26.55 -6.70 8.61
N GLU A 208 27.54 -6.00 9.17
CA GLU A 208 27.47 -5.56 10.56
C GLU A 208 26.56 -4.32 10.64
N HIS A 209 25.27 -4.49 10.93
CA HIS A 209 24.29 -3.39 10.91
C HIS A 209 24.61 -2.23 11.85
N ARG A 210 25.38 -2.45 12.94
CA ARG A 210 25.86 -1.36 13.79
C ARG A 210 26.68 -0.32 12.99
N MET A 211 27.33 -0.71 11.88
CA MET A 211 28.00 0.24 10.97
C MET A 211 27.05 1.25 10.32
N LEU A 212 25.76 0.93 10.16
CA LEU A 212 24.75 1.85 9.62
C LEU A 212 24.46 3.02 10.58
N LEU A 213 24.76 2.85 11.87
CA LEU A 213 24.53 3.85 12.91
C LEU A 213 25.63 4.91 13.00
N LYS A 214 26.78 4.74 12.30
CA LYS A 214 27.95 5.62 12.38
C LYS A 214 27.66 7.12 12.15
N HIS A 215 26.61 7.44 11.39
CA HIS A 215 26.18 8.80 11.08
C HIS A 215 24.76 9.10 11.56
N MET A 216 24.17 8.21 12.37
CA MET A 216 22.88 8.40 13.04
C MET A 216 23.10 9.02 14.42
N PRO A 217 22.06 9.61 15.05
CA PRO A 217 22.08 9.99 16.47
C PRO A 217 22.32 8.78 17.38
N ALA A 218 22.94 8.96 18.54
CA ALA A 218 23.36 7.84 19.40
C ALA A 218 22.16 7.05 19.95
N GLU A 219 21.01 7.72 20.14
CA GLU A 219 19.75 7.13 20.60
C GLU A 219 19.23 6.06 19.63
N PHE A 220 19.64 6.09 18.35
CA PHE A 220 19.25 5.06 17.37
C PHE A 220 19.88 3.68 17.64
N HIS A 221 20.87 3.59 18.53
CA HIS A 221 21.27 2.29 19.08
C HIS A 221 20.10 1.62 19.82
N ILE A 222 19.29 2.37 20.57
CA ILE A 222 18.10 1.85 21.29
C ILE A 222 17.04 1.35 20.28
N PHE A 223 16.79 2.13 19.21
CA PHE A 223 15.88 1.71 18.13
C PHE A 223 16.37 0.40 17.48
N TYR A 224 17.66 0.34 17.14
CA TYR A 224 18.27 -0.80 16.48
C TYR A 224 18.25 -2.06 17.34
N ASP A 225 18.71 -1.96 18.59
CA ASP A 225 18.82 -3.10 19.51
C ASP A 225 17.41 -3.67 19.83
N HIS A 226 16.42 -2.81 20.07
CA HIS A 226 15.03 -3.25 20.22
C HIS A 226 14.47 -3.96 18.98
N VAL A 227 14.76 -3.46 17.77
CA VAL A 227 14.25 -4.08 16.52
C VAL A 227 15.00 -5.37 16.16
N LEU A 228 16.22 -5.54 16.66
CA LEU A 228 17.01 -6.77 16.53
C LEU A 228 16.46 -7.92 17.39
N ASP A 229 16.04 -7.62 18.62
CA ASP A 229 15.57 -8.61 19.60
C ASP A 229 14.13 -9.09 19.35
N LEU A 230 13.40 -8.47 18.41
CA LEU A 230 12.02 -8.83 18.09
C LEU A 230 11.89 -10.03 17.14
N ASP A 231 10.87 -10.84 17.41
CA ASP A 231 10.44 -11.93 16.55
C ASP A 231 9.02 -11.72 15.97
N TYR A 232 8.49 -12.74 15.29
CA TYR A 232 7.16 -12.72 14.67
C TYR A 232 6.01 -12.56 15.69
N PHE A 233 6.17 -13.12 16.89
CA PHE A 233 5.10 -13.18 17.90
C PHE A 233 5.10 -11.95 18.80
N THR A 234 6.27 -11.37 19.06
CA THR A 234 6.46 -10.28 20.03
C THR A 234 5.85 -8.98 19.53
N LYS A 235 5.25 -8.21 20.45
CA LYS A 235 4.72 -6.88 20.16
C LYS A 235 5.88 -5.88 20.30
N PRO A 236 6.21 -5.10 19.25
CA PRO A 236 7.17 -4.01 19.40
C PRO A 236 6.66 -2.98 20.41
N ASP A 237 7.54 -2.53 21.29
CA ASP A 237 7.31 -1.33 22.08
C ASP A 237 7.42 -0.08 21.18
N TYR A 238 6.26 0.42 20.73
CA TYR A 238 6.19 1.65 19.94
C TYR A 238 6.48 2.90 20.75
N GLN A 239 6.29 2.87 22.08
CA GLN A 239 6.53 4.03 22.95
C GLN A 239 8.04 4.21 23.18
N LEU A 240 8.79 3.13 23.38
CA LEU A 240 10.25 3.14 23.38
C LEU A 240 10.77 3.72 22.06
N LEU A 241 10.29 3.21 20.92
CA LEU A 241 10.72 3.66 19.60
C LEU A 241 10.35 5.13 19.33
N MET A 242 9.19 5.59 19.82
CA MET A 242 8.80 7.00 19.75
C MET A 242 9.74 7.89 20.57
N SER A 243 10.09 7.45 21.78
CA SER A 243 10.98 8.20 22.68
C SER A 243 12.36 8.44 22.08
N VAL A 244 12.85 7.55 21.19
CA VAL A 244 14.10 7.77 20.44
C VAL A 244 13.99 9.03 19.56
N PHE A 245 12.91 9.17 18.78
CA PHE A 245 12.73 10.37 17.94
C PHE A 245 12.57 11.63 18.79
N GLU A 246 11.72 11.57 19.83
CA GLU A 246 11.39 12.74 20.65
C GLU A 246 12.57 13.22 21.49
N ASN A 247 13.35 12.30 22.06
CA ASN A 247 14.55 12.66 22.82
C ASN A 247 15.65 13.25 21.91
N THR A 248 15.93 12.65 20.76
CA THR A 248 16.90 13.23 19.80
C THR A 248 16.42 14.58 19.26
N MET A 249 15.12 14.75 18.98
CA MET A 249 14.57 16.06 18.57
C MET A 249 14.76 17.10 19.67
N LYS A 250 14.45 16.76 20.92
CA LYS A 250 14.62 17.63 22.08
C LYS A 250 16.10 18.02 22.32
N GLU A 251 17.01 17.06 22.27
CA GLU A 251 18.46 17.31 22.42
C GLU A 251 18.98 18.29 21.35
N ARG A 252 18.50 18.14 20.11
CA ARG A 252 18.92 18.96 18.97
C ARG A 252 18.09 20.23 18.78
N VAL A 253 17.18 20.53 19.70
CA VAL A 253 16.26 21.69 19.68
C VAL A 253 15.42 21.75 18.39
N ILE A 254 15.01 20.58 17.89
CA ILE A 254 14.17 20.44 16.69
C ILE A 254 12.70 20.56 17.09
N THR A 255 11.95 21.41 16.40
CA THR A 255 10.51 21.62 16.62
C THR A 255 9.66 21.12 15.45
N GLU A 256 8.42 20.71 15.74
CA GLU A 256 7.49 20.20 14.71
C GLU A 256 7.18 21.24 13.61
N ASN A 257 7.20 22.53 13.97
CA ASN A 257 6.85 23.66 13.11
C ASN A 257 7.97 24.09 12.14
N GLU A 258 9.13 23.44 12.15
CA GLU A 258 10.22 23.75 11.24
C GLU A 258 9.85 23.41 9.78
N PRO A 259 10.25 24.24 8.80
CA PRO A 259 10.10 23.87 7.40
C PRO A 259 10.89 22.58 7.11
N TYR A 260 10.31 21.69 6.30
CA TYR A 260 11.04 20.58 5.71
C TYR A 260 12.03 21.09 4.65
N ASP A 261 12.98 20.25 4.26
CA ASP A 261 14.08 20.70 3.39
C ASP A 261 13.63 21.15 2.00
N TRP A 262 12.49 20.66 1.52
CA TRP A 262 11.89 21.08 0.24
C TRP A 262 11.09 22.40 0.32
N GLU A 263 10.72 22.87 1.52
CA GLU A 263 10.09 24.19 1.71
C GLU A 263 11.15 25.31 1.80
N LYS A 264 12.34 25.02 2.35
CA LYS A 264 13.44 25.99 2.51
C LYS A 264 13.95 26.58 1.20
N SER A 265 13.69 25.93 0.07
CA SER A 265 14.05 26.43 -1.27
C SER A 265 13.07 27.47 -1.83
N GLY A 266 12.02 27.85 -1.08
CA GLY A 266 10.92 28.71 -1.57
C GLY A 266 11.04 30.21 -1.29
N THR A 267 12.01 30.68 -0.50
CA THR A 267 12.06 32.10 -0.05
C THR A 267 12.94 33.02 -0.89
N ASP A 268 13.71 32.52 -1.86
CA ASP A 268 14.55 33.32 -2.77
C ASP A 268 14.26 33.03 -4.25
N THR A 269 13.18 33.61 -4.78
CA THR A 269 13.15 34.38 -6.05
C THR A 269 11.71 34.65 -6.51
N ALA A 270 11.39 35.92 -6.72
CA ALA A 270 10.20 36.32 -7.47
C ALA A 270 10.53 36.50 -8.96
N LEU A 271 10.14 35.52 -9.79
CA LEU A 271 9.80 35.63 -11.23
C LEU A 271 10.91 36.10 -12.22
N PRO A 272 10.90 35.70 -13.53
CA PRO A 272 9.71 35.62 -14.38
C PRO A 272 9.53 34.35 -15.23
N THR A 273 8.43 34.38 -15.98
CA THR A 273 7.81 33.32 -16.80
C THR A 273 8.65 32.84 -17.99
N SER A 274 8.39 31.60 -18.42
CA SER A 274 8.66 31.04 -19.76
C SER A 274 10.12 30.71 -20.15
N ALA A 275 10.51 29.46 -19.92
CA ALA A 275 11.25 28.66 -20.90
C ALA A 275 10.94 27.16 -20.72
N HIS A 276 10.57 26.47 -21.79
CA HIS A 276 10.40 25.02 -21.77
C HIS A 276 11.77 24.31 -21.72
N THR A 277 11.92 23.34 -20.82
CA THR A 277 12.95 22.31 -20.93
C THR A 277 12.32 20.94 -20.73
N LEU A 278 12.51 20.04 -21.70
CA LEU A 278 11.96 18.68 -21.68
C LEU A 278 12.54 17.88 -20.50
N PRO A 279 11.72 17.31 -19.60
CA PRO A 279 12.21 16.37 -18.61
C PRO A 279 12.64 15.08 -19.30
N GLN A 280 13.92 14.71 -19.21
CA GLN A 280 14.41 13.41 -19.67
C GLN A 280 13.62 12.28 -18.97
N GLN A 281 12.96 11.45 -19.76
CA GLN A 281 12.28 10.24 -19.30
C GLN A 281 13.29 9.27 -18.68
N ASN A 282 13.38 9.23 -17.35
CA ASN A 282 14.16 8.21 -16.63
C ASN A 282 13.54 7.82 -15.27
N THR A 283 12.21 7.76 -15.21
CA THR A 283 11.46 7.01 -14.19
C THR A 283 11.54 5.51 -14.45
N ARG A 284 12.75 4.93 -14.34
CA ARG A 284 12.92 3.47 -14.43
C ARG A 284 12.35 2.78 -13.19
N GLN A 285 11.20 2.14 -13.37
CA GLN A 285 10.44 1.41 -12.36
C GLN A 285 11.32 0.37 -11.64
N THR A 286 11.16 0.24 -10.33
CA THR A 286 11.70 -0.92 -9.58
C THR A 286 10.68 -2.05 -9.69
N ALA A 287 10.92 -2.99 -10.60
CA ALA A 287 10.04 -4.13 -10.79
C ALA A 287 9.93 -5.00 -9.53
N ALA A 288 8.71 -5.40 -9.17
CA ALA A 288 8.48 -6.49 -8.24
C ALA A 288 8.76 -7.81 -8.99
N ILE A 289 9.92 -8.42 -8.76
CA ILE A 289 10.32 -9.66 -9.46
C ILE A 289 9.47 -10.83 -8.93
N VAL A 290 8.63 -11.36 -9.80
CA VAL A 290 7.99 -12.67 -9.64
C VAL A 290 8.83 -13.68 -10.43
N GLY A 291 9.35 -14.70 -9.75
CA GLY A 291 10.10 -15.77 -10.42
C GLY A 291 9.14 -16.78 -11.05
N MET A 292 9.20 -16.92 -12.38
CA MET A 292 8.73 -18.12 -13.07
C MET A 292 9.91 -19.08 -13.21
N VAL A 293 9.70 -20.36 -12.88
CA VAL A 293 10.65 -21.44 -13.16
C VAL A 293 9.99 -22.36 -14.18
N ASN A 294 10.60 -22.51 -15.36
CA ASN A 294 10.20 -23.52 -16.33
C ASN A 294 10.60 -24.91 -15.80
N VAL A 295 9.67 -25.86 -15.82
CA VAL A 295 9.94 -27.27 -15.49
C VAL A 295 9.70 -28.11 -16.74
N THR A 296 10.75 -28.72 -17.25
CA THR A 296 10.69 -29.74 -18.32
C THR A 296 10.21 -31.07 -17.70
N PRO A 297 9.28 -31.81 -18.33
CA PRO A 297 8.65 -32.96 -17.68
C PRO A 297 9.48 -34.24 -17.74
N LEU A 298 9.50 -34.99 -16.64
CA LEU A 298 9.79 -36.43 -16.59
C LEU A 298 8.73 -37.12 -15.70
N PRO A 299 8.35 -38.38 -15.98
CA PRO A 299 7.11 -38.97 -15.46
C PRO A 299 7.30 -39.73 -14.14
N GLY A 300 6.28 -39.66 -13.27
CA GLY A 300 6.22 -40.37 -12.00
C GLY A 300 5.25 -39.68 -11.02
N GLU A 301 3.97 -40.05 -11.07
CA GLU A 301 2.93 -39.44 -10.22
C GLU A 301 2.94 -39.99 -8.78
N LEU A 302 2.74 -39.09 -7.82
CA LEU A 302 1.82 -39.28 -6.70
C LEU A 302 1.08 -37.94 -6.45
N PRO A 303 -0.14 -37.95 -5.91
CA PRO A 303 -1.18 -37.00 -6.34
C PRO A 303 -1.06 -35.59 -5.74
N ARG A 304 -1.61 -34.63 -6.51
CA ARG A 304 -1.82 -33.24 -6.09
C ARG A 304 -2.93 -33.16 -5.05
N GLU A 305 -2.71 -32.45 -3.95
CA GLU A 305 -3.82 -32.02 -3.09
C GLU A 305 -4.59 -30.90 -3.80
N ASN A 306 -5.86 -31.18 -4.12
CA ASN A 306 -6.82 -30.17 -4.56
C ASN A 306 -7.12 -29.21 -3.40
N THR A 307 -7.17 -27.90 -3.68
CA THR A 307 -7.79 -26.93 -2.77
C THR A 307 -9.26 -26.68 -3.12
N ASP A 308 -9.98 -27.75 -3.46
CA ASP A 308 -11.44 -27.81 -3.55
C ASP A 308 -11.95 -28.68 -2.41
N ASP A 309 -11.94 -28.12 -1.18
CA ASP A 309 -12.67 -28.68 -0.04
C ASP A 309 -12.80 -27.68 1.13
N VAL A 310 -13.50 -26.57 0.90
CA VAL A 310 -14.39 -25.97 1.91
C VAL A 310 -15.59 -25.35 1.16
N LEU A 311 -16.80 -25.84 1.44
CA LEU A 311 -18.09 -25.50 0.82
C LEU A 311 -18.42 -26.24 -0.50
N GLN A 312 -18.67 -27.54 -0.40
CA GLN A 312 -19.84 -28.12 -1.08
C GLN A 312 -21.10 -27.90 -0.20
N ASP A 313 -22.26 -27.94 -0.85
CA ASP A 313 -23.61 -27.59 -0.40
C ASP A 313 -23.98 -26.10 -0.40
N GLU A 314 -24.41 -25.61 -1.57
CA GLU A 314 -25.86 -25.44 -1.81
C GLU A 314 -26.15 -25.37 -3.32
N HIS A 315 -27.01 -26.27 -3.80
CA HIS A 315 -27.55 -26.25 -5.16
C HIS A 315 -28.58 -25.12 -5.26
N LEU A 316 -28.34 -24.13 -6.13
CA LEU A 316 -29.38 -23.20 -6.57
C LEU A 316 -29.73 -23.51 -8.02
N SER A 317 -30.84 -24.23 -8.20
CA SER A 317 -31.38 -24.63 -9.49
C SER A 317 -32.09 -23.47 -10.19
N ASP A 318 -31.86 -23.33 -11.49
CA ASP A 318 -32.72 -22.55 -12.37
C ASP A 318 -34.14 -23.14 -12.45
N GLN A 319 -35.14 -22.26 -12.64
CA GLN A 319 -36.50 -22.52 -13.10
C GLN A 319 -37.40 -23.48 -12.28
N GLU A 320 -38.40 -22.90 -11.59
CA GLU A 320 -39.84 -23.07 -11.94
C GLU A 320 -40.75 -22.33 -10.93
N ASN A 321 -41.57 -21.39 -11.41
CA ASN A 321 -43.02 -21.64 -11.56
C ASN A 321 -43.83 -20.41 -12.04
N ALA A 322 -44.87 -20.69 -12.82
CA ALA A 322 -45.87 -19.74 -13.31
C ALA A 322 -47.10 -19.67 -12.36
N PRO A 323 -48.07 -18.76 -12.55
CA PRO A 323 -49.11 -18.47 -11.55
C PRO A 323 -50.41 -19.30 -11.73
N PRO A 324 -51.16 -19.57 -10.64
CA PRO A 324 -52.57 -19.96 -10.69
C PRO A 324 -53.51 -18.76 -10.46
N ALA A 325 -54.79 -18.88 -10.85
CA ALA A 325 -55.74 -17.75 -10.93
C ALA A 325 -57.08 -18.00 -10.21
N LEU A 326 -57.70 -16.91 -9.70
CA LEU A 326 -59.16 -16.68 -9.43
C LEU A 326 -59.82 -17.60 -8.34
N ILE A 327 -60.78 -17.22 -7.45
CA ILE A 327 -61.93 -16.26 -7.42
C ILE A 327 -62.57 -16.35 -5.96
N PRO A 328 -63.47 -15.48 -5.40
CA PRO A 328 -63.79 -14.04 -5.57
C PRO A 328 -64.12 -13.23 -4.25
N SER A 329 -64.51 -11.95 -4.39
CA SER A 329 -65.41 -11.11 -3.52
C SER A 329 -64.92 -10.49 -2.19
N ARG A 330 -65.26 -9.25 -1.74
CA ARG A 330 -65.71 -7.93 -2.33
C ARG A 330 -65.81 -6.87 -1.16
N PRO A 331 -66.19 -5.57 -1.34
CA PRO A 331 -65.54 -4.39 -1.97
C PRO A 331 -65.20 -3.19 -1.03
N SER A 332 -64.30 -2.26 -1.43
CA SER A 332 -64.56 -0.79 -1.58
C SER A 332 -63.32 0.04 -2.04
N GLU A 333 -63.57 1.07 -2.84
CA GLU A 333 -62.70 1.89 -3.74
C GLU A 333 -61.92 3.08 -3.06
N PRO A 334 -61.22 4.02 -3.77
CA PRO A 334 -60.08 3.87 -4.72
C PRO A 334 -58.90 4.92 -4.59
N ALA A 335 -57.73 4.63 -5.21
CA ALA A 335 -56.67 5.46 -5.91
C ALA A 335 -56.32 6.95 -5.53
N PRO A 336 -55.10 7.52 -5.85
CA PRO A 336 -54.09 7.10 -6.85
C PRO A 336 -52.57 7.18 -6.45
N VAL A 337 -51.68 6.85 -7.42
CA VAL A 337 -50.18 6.72 -7.39
C VAL A 337 -49.66 7.10 -8.80
N PRO A 338 -48.57 7.89 -9.05
CA PRO A 338 -47.11 7.61 -8.80
C PRO A 338 -46.30 8.91 -8.43
N PRO A 339 -44.95 9.14 -8.62
CA PRO A 339 -43.85 8.35 -9.21
C PRO A 339 -42.51 8.40 -8.37
N PRO A 340 -41.29 7.99 -8.84
CA PRO A 340 -40.41 7.15 -8.02
C PRO A 340 -39.06 7.77 -7.60
N GLY A 341 -38.46 7.24 -6.52
CA GLY A 341 -37.09 7.55 -6.10
C GLY A 341 -36.29 6.28 -5.89
N GLU A 342 -35.12 6.16 -6.54
CA GLU A 342 -34.20 5.04 -6.38
C GLU A 342 -33.57 5.04 -4.98
N GLY A 343 -34.15 4.28 -4.05
CA GLY A 343 -33.53 3.93 -2.78
C GLY A 343 -32.94 2.53 -2.84
N TRP A 344 -31.61 2.42 -2.84
CA TRP A 344 -30.97 1.18 -2.38
C TRP A 344 -30.91 1.22 -0.86
N ASP A 345 -31.91 0.60 -0.26
CA ASP A 345 -32.02 0.41 1.19
C ASP A 345 -30.83 -0.35 1.79
N GLU A 346 -30.68 -0.19 3.10
CA GLU A 346 -29.66 -0.83 3.92
C GLU A 346 -29.78 -2.37 3.95
N THR A 347 -29.13 -3.07 3.03
CA THR A 347 -28.67 -4.46 3.23
C THR A 347 -27.49 -4.71 2.30
N ASP A 348 -26.25 -4.70 2.80
CA ASP A 348 -25.64 -5.96 3.23
C ASP A 348 -24.79 -5.77 4.52
N PHE A 349 -25.48 -5.43 5.61
CA PHE A 349 -24.92 -5.47 6.98
C PHE A 349 -24.83 -6.91 7.51
N ASN A 350 -24.46 -7.87 6.65
CA ASN A 350 -24.37 -9.26 7.05
C ASN A 350 -23.08 -9.53 7.84
N ARG A 351 -23.25 -10.17 9.00
CA ARG A 351 -22.29 -10.29 10.10
C ARG A 351 -21.21 -11.35 9.84
N ASN A 352 -20.73 -11.42 8.60
CA ASN A 352 -19.74 -12.38 8.18
C ASN A 352 -18.36 -12.06 8.78
N LYS A 353 -17.96 -12.90 9.74
CA LYS A 353 -16.58 -12.98 10.27
C LYS A 353 -15.63 -13.37 9.13
N LEU A 354 -15.18 -12.39 8.36
CA LEU A 354 -14.04 -12.56 7.45
C LEU A 354 -12.80 -12.95 8.27
N ARG A 355 -12.51 -14.25 8.33
CA ARG A 355 -11.25 -14.82 8.80
C ARG A 355 -10.13 -14.45 7.83
N ILE A 356 -9.72 -13.19 7.86
CA ILE A 356 -8.64 -12.65 7.03
C ILE A 356 -7.37 -13.49 7.26
N SER A 357 -6.68 -13.87 6.18
CA SER A 357 -5.40 -14.56 6.27
C SER A 357 -4.24 -13.56 6.38
N ILE A 358 -3.35 -13.77 7.36
CA ILE A 358 -2.12 -12.97 7.59
C ILE A 358 -1.33 -12.82 6.30
N SER A 359 -1.32 -13.87 5.49
CA SER A 359 -0.68 -13.93 4.17
C SER A 359 -1.27 -12.94 3.14
N LYS A 360 -2.24 -12.10 3.50
CA LYS A 360 -2.71 -10.95 2.67
C LYS A 360 -2.46 -9.58 3.33
N VAL A 361 -2.09 -9.51 4.61
CA VAL A 361 -1.81 -8.26 5.35
C VAL A 361 -0.40 -7.74 5.14
N LEU A 362 0.59 -8.62 5.08
CA LEU A 362 1.96 -8.26 4.69
C LEU A 362 2.05 -7.82 3.22
N PHE A 363 0.94 -7.89 2.48
CA PHE A 363 0.79 -7.27 1.18
C PHE A 363 0.39 -5.78 1.32
N LEU A 364 -0.33 -5.41 2.38
CA LEU A 364 -0.90 -4.09 2.57
C LEU A 364 0.12 -3.06 3.02
N ILE A 365 0.99 -3.38 3.97
CA ILE A 365 2.13 -2.48 4.30
C ILE A 365 3.09 -2.39 3.10
N TYR A 366 3.04 -3.39 2.22
CA TYR A 366 3.85 -3.42 1.01
C TYR A 366 3.32 -2.58 -0.16
N TYR A 367 2.02 -2.58 -0.41
CA TYR A 367 1.40 -1.64 -1.34
C TYR A 367 1.16 -0.28 -0.70
N ALA A 368 1.24 -0.22 0.62
CA ALA A 368 1.53 0.99 1.36
C ALA A 368 3.00 1.45 1.27
N LYS A 369 3.92 0.72 0.65
CA LYS A 369 5.12 1.40 0.08
C LYS A 369 4.75 2.32 -1.11
N LEU A 370 3.49 2.33 -1.52
CA LEU A 370 2.82 3.28 -2.43
C LEU A 370 1.57 3.95 -1.80
N LEU A 371 1.37 3.86 -0.47
CA LEU A 371 0.28 4.53 0.26
C LEU A 371 0.68 5.10 1.64
N ILE A 372 1.89 4.78 2.11
CA ILE A 372 2.58 5.22 3.34
C ILE A 372 3.97 5.80 3.01
N ILE A 373 4.65 5.31 1.97
CA ILE A 373 5.83 6.00 1.40
C ILE A 373 5.42 6.94 0.24
N HIS A 374 4.16 6.83 -0.19
CA HIS A 374 3.40 7.86 -0.91
C HIS A 374 2.43 8.62 0.03
N ILE A 375 2.58 8.46 1.36
CA ILE A 375 2.29 9.62 2.22
C ILE A 375 3.38 10.64 1.89
N HIS A 376 2.96 11.75 1.34
CA HIS A 376 3.43 12.98 1.94
C HIS A 376 2.34 13.50 2.86
N PHE A 377 2.79 13.82 4.07
CA PHE A 377 2.09 14.63 5.03
C PHE A 377 1.75 15.96 4.35
N TYR A 378 0.59 16.53 4.69
CA TYR A 378 0.27 17.87 4.25
C TYR A 378 1.34 18.84 4.76
N VAL A 379 1.93 19.57 3.83
CA VAL A 379 1.77 21.03 3.82
C VAL A 379 0.65 21.33 2.84
#